data_AF-A0A7W6ENQ9-F1
#
_entry.id   AF-A0A7W6ENQ9-F1
#
_cell.length_a   1.000
_cell.length_b   1.000
_cell.length_c   1.000
_cell.angle_alpha   90.00
_cell.angle_beta   90.00
_cell.angle_gamma   90.00
#
_symmetry.space_group_name_H-M   'P 1'
#
loop_
_entity.id
_entity.type
_entity.pdbx_description
1 polymer ?
#
loop_
_entity_poly.entity_id
_entity_poly.type
_entity_poly.pdbx_seq_one_letter_code
_entity_poly.pdbx_strand_id
1 'polypeptide(L)'
;MTLCIAWKNGNNIRFSSDSRFSIDDDHYADIGIKVMQIPVIIKNPTPVETGIEEIIYNHKLGMCYCRDTTNAFLIKETIAEVLQNLQLLPGYTDFSLRGICNVIVKFLENTSDHLRDGMDWDPDVEFLIGGYCPENLRVMVYKFQLVDYGDHFETMCDEVLEDDNDMIIMGSGTDKAEELITAGNIQPGNKLLKVLRDVCNDDSVPSVGGHIQYGQFDNNDFRILGVNDYKILPDGQIEYIYAYRGTVFYKDKFEANENDYHIATNFIMPFQDEIDEYWRQQGI
;
A
#
# COMPACT_ATOMS: atom_id res chain seq x y z
N MET A 1 0.91 14.36 2.35
CA MET A 1 1.00 14.42 0.87
C MET A 1 1.70 13.15 0.37
N THR A 2 1.25 12.57 -0.75
CA THR A 2 1.58 11.18 -1.18
C THR A 2 1.13 10.97 -2.63
N LEU A 3 1.73 10.01 -3.34
CA LEU A 3 1.12 9.35 -4.50
C LEU A 3 0.96 7.85 -4.22
N CYS A 4 -0.28 7.34 -4.25
CA CYS A 4 -0.59 5.90 -4.26
C CYS A 4 -1.13 5.54 -5.64
N ILE A 5 -0.60 4.47 -6.24
CA ILE A 5 -1.13 3.88 -7.48
C ILE A 5 -1.46 2.43 -7.19
N ALA A 6 -2.71 2.04 -7.43
CA ALA A 6 -3.17 0.66 -7.38
C ALA A 6 -3.72 0.26 -8.73
N TRP A 7 -3.46 -0.96 -9.17
CA TRP A 7 -3.94 -1.42 -10.47
C TRP A 7 -4.14 -2.91 -10.54
N LYS A 8 -4.98 -3.30 -11.49
CA LYS A 8 -5.26 -4.68 -11.85
C LYS A 8 -4.77 -4.98 -13.26
N ASN A 9 -4.10 -6.11 -13.42
CA ASN A 9 -3.73 -6.65 -14.72
C ASN A 9 -3.83 -8.18 -14.67
N GLY A 10 -4.80 -8.72 -15.39
CA GLY A 10 -5.33 -10.06 -15.22
C GLY A 10 -5.83 -10.28 -13.79
N ASN A 11 -5.39 -11.38 -13.17
CA ASN A 11 -5.71 -11.72 -11.79
C ASN A 11 -4.78 -11.04 -10.76
N ASN A 12 -3.85 -10.19 -11.22
CA ASN A 12 -2.84 -9.59 -10.36
C ASN A 12 -3.25 -8.17 -9.97
N ILE A 13 -3.42 -7.96 -8.66
CA ILE A 13 -3.64 -6.65 -8.06
C ILE A 13 -2.36 -6.22 -7.36
N ARG A 14 -1.98 -4.95 -7.56
CA ARG A 14 -0.72 -4.38 -7.08
C ARG A 14 -0.96 -3.00 -6.49
N PHE A 15 -0.25 -2.71 -5.41
CA PHE A 15 -0.21 -1.38 -4.79
C PHE A 15 1.22 -0.85 -4.83
N SER A 16 1.34 0.44 -5.11
CA SER A 16 2.61 1.15 -5.04
C SER A 16 2.42 2.56 -4.48
N SER A 17 3.46 3.08 -3.85
CA SER A 17 3.47 4.45 -3.37
C SER A 17 4.90 4.97 -3.24
N ASP A 18 5.04 6.30 -3.21
CA ASP A 18 6.28 6.98 -2.88
C ASP A 18 6.61 6.84 -1.37
N SER A 19 7.82 7.22 -0.94
CA SER A 19 8.22 7.18 0.49
C SER A 19 8.31 8.54 1.16
N ARG A 20 7.91 9.63 0.51
CA ARG A 20 7.97 10.96 1.12
C ARG A 20 6.84 11.20 2.13
N PHE A 21 7.18 11.66 3.32
CA PHE A 21 6.27 12.38 4.20
C PHE A 21 6.62 13.85 4.12
N SER A 22 5.67 14.68 3.69
CA SER A 22 5.82 16.14 3.65
C SER A 22 4.93 16.78 4.71
N ILE A 23 5.50 17.73 5.44
CA ILE A 23 4.76 18.67 6.30
C ILE A 23 4.33 19.87 5.46
N ASP A 24 5.25 20.36 4.64
CA ASP A 24 5.07 21.39 3.63
C ASP A 24 6.01 21.10 2.44
N ASP A 25 6.14 22.03 1.50
CA ASP A 25 6.91 21.85 0.27
C ASP A 25 8.43 21.70 0.53
N ASP A 26 8.95 22.24 1.64
CA ASP A 26 10.39 22.27 1.95
C ASP A 26 10.78 21.29 3.06
N HIS A 27 9.83 20.83 3.88
CA HIS A 27 10.06 19.96 5.02
C HIS A 27 9.49 18.58 4.77
N TYR A 28 10.37 17.64 4.41
CA TYR A 28 10.00 16.27 4.14
C TYR A 28 11.02 15.24 4.63
N ALA A 29 10.56 13.99 4.70
CA ALA A 29 11.39 12.83 4.98
C ALA A 29 11.02 11.65 4.07
N ASP A 30 12.00 11.07 3.39
CA ASP A 30 11.81 10.03 2.36
C ASP A 30 11.83 8.60 2.94
N ILE A 31 11.20 8.41 4.11
CA ILE A 31 11.18 7.14 4.87
C ILE A 31 9.76 6.67 5.21
N GLY A 32 8.76 7.37 4.72
CA GLY A 32 7.38 7.17 5.05
C GLY A 32 6.80 5.90 4.45
N ILE A 33 6.23 5.05 5.29
CA ILE A 33 5.71 3.76 4.86
C ILE A 33 4.24 3.88 4.54
N LYS A 34 3.85 3.56 3.30
CA LYS A 34 2.48 3.79 2.80
C LYS A 34 1.82 2.57 2.17
N VAL A 35 2.63 1.57 1.79
CA VAL A 35 2.15 0.24 1.40
C VAL A 35 2.38 -0.74 2.55
N MET A 36 1.30 -1.33 3.02
CA MET A 36 1.26 -2.11 4.25
C MET A 36 0.50 -3.42 4.07
N GLN A 37 0.77 -4.36 4.99
CA GLN A 37 0.11 -5.65 5.06
C GLN A 37 -0.60 -5.75 6.42
N ILE A 38 -1.83 -6.26 6.42
CA ILE A 38 -2.64 -6.41 7.63
C ILE A 38 -3.04 -7.90 7.75
N PRO A 39 -2.59 -8.62 8.77
CA PRO A 39 -2.99 -10.01 9.00
C PRO A 39 -4.46 -10.08 9.46
N VAL A 40 -5.17 -11.10 9.00
CA VAL A 40 -6.56 -11.36 9.38
C VAL A 40 -6.72 -12.83 9.71
N ILE A 41 -7.29 -13.10 10.87
CA ILE A 41 -7.62 -14.44 11.34
C ILE A 41 -9.07 -14.42 11.79
N ILE A 42 -9.90 -15.27 11.16
CA ILE A 42 -11.29 -15.49 11.56
C ILE A 42 -11.42 -16.93 12.03
N LYS A 43 -12.00 -17.09 13.23
CA LYS A 43 -12.22 -18.39 13.87
C LYS A 43 -13.71 -18.75 13.88
N ASN A 44 -14.00 -20.04 13.90
CA ASN A 44 -15.34 -20.52 14.26
C ASN A 44 -15.61 -20.33 15.77
N PRO A 45 -16.88 -20.40 16.21
CA PRO A 45 -17.20 -20.52 17.63
C PRO A 45 -16.56 -21.78 18.23
N THR A 46 -15.89 -21.64 19.36
CA THR A 46 -15.26 -22.77 20.05
C THR A 46 -16.33 -23.68 20.64
N PRO A 47 -16.43 -24.96 20.23
CA PRO A 47 -17.41 -25.89 20.81
C PRO A 47 -17.09 -26.15 22.28
N VAL A 48 -18.11 -26.12 23.14
CA VAL A 48 -17.95 -26.33 24.59
C VAL A 48 -17.41 -27.73 24.88
N GLU A 49 -17.75 -28.71 24.05
CA GLU A 49 -17.39 -30.12 24.23
C GLU A 49 -15.91 -30.39 23.95
N THR A 50 -15.33 -29.70 22.97
CA THR A 50 -13.95 -29.96 22.53
C THR A 50 -12.98 -28.91 23.05
N GLY A 51 -13.42 -27.66 23.23
CA GLY A 51 -12.55 -26.53 23.52
C GLY A 51 -11.54 -26.22 22.42
N ILE A 52 -11.68 -26.81 21.23
CA ILE A 52 -10.73 -26.65 20.12
C ILE A 52 -11.15 -25.45 19.26
N GLU A 53 -10.23 -24.51 19.10
CA GLU A 53 -10.39 -23.39 18.16
C GLU A 53 -10.09 -23.85 16.72
N GLU A 54 -10.94 -23.43 15.79
CA GLU A 54 -10.76 -23.69 14.36
C GLU A 54 -10.62 -22.36 13.61
N ILE A 55 -9.53 -22.21 12.86
CA ILE A 55 -9.29 -21.06 11.98
C ILE A 55 -9.91 -21.36 10.61
N ILE A 56 -10.84 -20.51 10.17
CA ILE A 56 -11.55 -20.66 8.89
C ILE A 56 -11.11 -19.65 7.83
N TYR A 57 -10.38 -18.62 8.24
CA TYR A 57 -9.79 -17.63 7.36
C TYR A 57 -8.46 -17.18 7.95
N ASN A 58 -7.39 -17.26 7.17
CA ASN A 58 -6.06 -16.81 7.56
C ASN A 58 -5.38 -16.21 6.34
N HIS A 59 -5.58 -14.91 6.15
CA HIS A 59 -5.06 -14.20 4.99
C HIS A 59 -4.48 -12.85 5.39
N LYS A 60 -3.75 -12.28 4.43
CA LYS A 60 -3.12 -10.97 4.57
C LYS A 60 -3.76 -9.98 3.62
N LEU A 61 -4.38 -8.94 4.16
CA LEU A 61 -4.86 -7.80 3.39
C LEU A 61 -3.69 -6.90 3.00
N GLY A 62 -3.83 -6.21 1.87
CA GLY A 62 -2.98 -5.10 1.48
C GLY A 62 -3.64 -3.77 1.81
N MET A 63 -2.83 -2.78 2.18
CA MET A 63 -3.28 -1.40 2.39
C MET A 63 -2.34 -0.43 1.67
N CYS A 64 -2.89 0.54 0.94
CA CYS A 64 -2.18 1.74 0.47
C CYS A 64 -2.96 2.96 0.92
N TYR A 65 -2.31 3.98 1.48
CA TYR A 65 -3.00 5.19 1.91
C TYR A 65 -2.30 6.46 1.43
N CYS A 66 -3.06 7.54 1.37
CA CYS A 66 -2.57 8.89 1.21
C CYS A 66 -3.14 9.82 2.29
N ARG A 67 -2.64 11.07 2.33
CA ARG A 67 -3.04 12.13 3.27
C ARG A 67 -2.50 11.90 4.69
N ASP A 68 -3.33 11.97 5.73
CA ASP A 68 -2.92 11.96 7.13
C ASP A 68 -2.26 10.63 7.53
N THR A 69 -0.96 10.71 7.80
CA THR A 69 -0.14 9.58 8.22
C THR A 69 -0.43 9.15 9.65
N THR A 70 -0.67 10.08 10.57
CA THR A 70 -0.93 9.75 11.98
C THR A 70 -2.22 8.94 12.06
N ASN A 71 -3.29 9.42 11.42
CA ASN A 71 -4.56 8.71 11.39
C ASN A 71 -4.42 7.33 10.71
N ALA A 72 -3.81 7.28 9.51
CA ALA A 72 -3.61 6.02 8.79
C ALA A 72 -2.85 4.95 9.60
N PHE A 73 -1.80 5.34 10.32
CA PHE A 73 -1.02 4.41 11.14
C PHE A 73 -1.79 3.96 12.38
N LEU A 74 -2.48 4.87 13.07
CA LEU A 74 -3.32 4.50 14.23
C LEU A 74 -4.40 3.49 13.83
N ILE A 75 -5.07 3.74 12.71
CA ILE A 75 -6.04 2.81 12.14
C ILE A 75 -5.36 1.48 11.80
N LYS A 76 -4.25 1.50 11.05
CA LYS A 76 -3.54 0.29 10.63
C LYS A 76 -3.12 -0.56 11.83
N GLU A 77 -2.56 0.03 12.88
CA GLU A 77 -2.12 -0.74 14.06
C GLU A 77 -3.32 -1.31 14.81
N THR A 78 -4.39 -0.54 14.96
CA THR A 78 -5.62 -0.99 15.63
C THR A 78 -6.26 -2.15 14.87
N ILE A 79 -6.46 -2.02 13.56
CA ILE A 79 -7.09 -3.09 12.76
C ILE A 79 -6.18 -4.30 12.60
N ALA A 80 -4.86 -4.13 12.58
CA ALA A 80 -3.94 -5.27 12.55
C ALA A 80 -4.08 -6.17 13.79
N GLU A 81 -4.33 -5.58 14.96
CA GLU A 81 -4.60 -6.36 16.17
C GLU A 81 -6.03 -6.94 16.18
N VAL A 82 -7.03 -6.12 15.88
CA VAL A 82 -8.44 -6.53 15.95
C VAL A 82 -8.77 -7.63 14.94
N LEU A 83 -8.29 -7.50 13.70
CA LEU A 83 -8.61 -8.44 12.64
C LEU A 83 -7.96 -9.82 12.82
N GLN A 84 -6.99 -9.96 13.71
CA GLN A 84 -6.42 -11.26 14.11
C GLN A 84 -7.27 -11.98 15.17
N ASN A 85 -8.29 -11.33 15.72
CA ASN A 85 -9.10 -11.82 16.82
C ASN A 85 -10.59 -11.93 16.46
N LEU A 86 -10.91 -12.08 15.17
CA LEU A 86 -12.30 -12.18 14.72
C LEU A 86 -12.89 -13.58 14.95
N GLN A 87 -14.19 -13.60 15.26
CA GLN A 87 -14.98 -14.82 15.34
C GLN A 87 -16.20 -14.70 14.44
N LEU A 88 -16.43 -15.73 13.63
CA LEU A 88 -17.63 -15.87 12.81
C LEU A 88 -18.79 -16.38 13.68
N LEU A 89 -19.94 -15.71 13.63
CA LEU A 89 -21.20 -16.24 14.17
C LEU A 89 -22.05 -16.78 13.02
N PRO A 90 -22.17 -18.11 12.86
CA PRO A 90 -22.86 -18.72 11.71
C PRO A 90 -24.29 -18.20 11.55
N GLY A 91 -24.63 -17.72 10.35
CA GLY A 91 -25.96 -17.18 10.03
C GLY A 91 -26.22 -15.73 10.45
N TYR A 92 -25.27 -15.09 11.14
CA TYR A 92 -25.40 -13.69 11.60
C TYR A 92 -24.28 -12.79 11.10
N THR A 93 -23.07 -13.34 10.93
CA THR A 93 -21.92 -12.59 10.45
C THR A 93 -21.81 -12.68 8.93
N ASP A 94 -21.60 -11.53 8.29
CA ASP A 94 -21.22 -11.43 6.87
C ASP A 94 -19.78 -11.95 6.68
N PHE A 95 -19.64 -13.13 6.10
CA PHE A 95 -18.35 -13.78 5.82
C PHE A 95 -17.87 -13.45 4.40
N SER A 96 -17.68 -12.16 4.15
CA SER A 96 -17.15 -11.62 2.90
C SER A 96 -16.01 -10.63 3.21
N LEU A 97 -15.28 -10.19 2.18
CA LEU A 97 -14.34 -9.08 2.36
C LEU A 97 -15.09 -7.80 2.76
N ARG A 98 -16.32 -7.59 2.27
CA ARG A 98 -17.14 -6.44 2.67
C ARG A 98 -17.46 -6.49 4.16
N GLY A 99 -17.79 -7.66 4.71
CA GLY A 99 -17.98 -7.87 6.14
C GLY A 99 -16.76 -7.49 6.97
N ILE A 100 -15.55 -7.85 6.50
CA ILE A 100 -14.28 -7.45 7.11
C ILE A 100 -14.08 -5.93 7.01
N CYS A 101 -14.34 -5.33 5.84
CA CYS A 101 -14.26 -3.89 5.63
C CYS A 101 -15.22 -3.11 6.53
N ASN A 102 -16.41 -3.62 6.81
CA ASN A 102 -17.36 -3.00 7.74
C ASN A 102 -16.83 -2.96 9.19
N VAL A 103 -15.94 -3.88 9.58
CA VAL A 103 -15.22 -3.77 10.85
C VAL A 103 -14.23 -2.61 10.80
N ILE A 104 -13.44 -2.51 9.71
CA ILE A 104 -12.46 -1.43 9.51
C ILE A 104 -13.14 -0.05 9.53
N VAL A 105 -14.29 0.11 8.87
CA VAL A 105 -15.10 1.34 8.86
C VAL A 105 -15.36 1.85 10.29
N LYS A 106 -15.83 0.98 11.18
CA LYS A 106 -16.13 1.35 12.57
C LYS A 106 -14.91 1.88 13.33
N PHE A 107 -13.74 1.30 13.09
CA PHE A 107 -12.50 1.77 13.73
C PHE A 107 -12.02 3.07 13.12
N LEU A 108 -12.10 3.23 11.79
CA LEU A 108 -11.76 4.48 11.11
C LEU A 108 -12.60 5.65 11.62
N GLU A 109 -13.93 5.50 11.65
CA GLU A 109 -14.86 6.55 12.12
C GLU A 109 -14.57 6.89 13.59
N ASN A 110 -14.54 5.88 14.47
CA ASN A 110 -14.30 6.08 15.90
C ASN A 110 -12.93 6.70 16.19
N THR A 111 -11.86 6.24 15.54
CA THR A 111 -10.52 6.81 15.72
C THR A 111 -10.47 8.26 15.25
N SER A 112 -11.11 8.57 14.12
CA SER A 112 -11.14 9.92 13.56
C SER A 112 -11.93 10.88 14.45
N ASP A 113 -13.11 10.48 14.93
CA ASP A 113 -13.89 11.28 15.89
C ASP A 113 -13.07 11.59 17.15
N HIS A 114 -12.36 10.60 17.70
CA HIS A 114 -11.52 10.79 18.90
C HIS A 114 -10.31 11.70 18.66
N LEU A 115 -9.71 11.65 17.46
CA LEU A 115 -8.62 12.57 17.11
C LEU A 115 -9.14 14.00 17.02
N ARG A 116 -10.30 14.22 16.41
CA ARG A 116 -10.93 15.55 16.35
C ARG A 116 -11.28 16.08 17.73
N ASP A 117 -12.07 15.34 18.49
CA ASP A 117 -12.58 15.81 19.78
C ASP A 117 -11.48 15.94 20.83
N GLY A 118 -10.49 15.05 20.79
CA GLY A 118 -9.43 14.97 21.79
C GLY A 118 -8.22 15.86 21.50
N MET A 119 -7.92 16.13 20.23
CA MET A 119 -6.70 16.82 19.81
C MET A 119 -6.94 18.07 18.96
N ASP A 120 -8.18 18.44 18.67
CA ASP A 120 -8.52 19.51 17.71
C ASP A 120 -7.83 19.29 16.35
N TRP A 121 -7.72 18.01 15.99
CA TRP A 121 -7.07 17.55 14.78
C TRP A 121 -8.13 17.31 13.70
N ASP A 122 -7.86 17.70 12.46
CA ASP A 122 -8.76 17.43 11.34
C ASP A 122 -8.28 16.17 10.58
N PRO A 123 -8.77 14.97 10.95
CA PRO A 123 -8.32 13.74 10.32
C PRO A 123 -8.79 13.69 8.87
N ASP A 124 -7.85 13.56 7.95
CA ASP A 124 -8.15 13.43 6.53
C ASP A 124 -7.37 12.25 5.97
N VAL A 125 -8.04 11.13 5.75
CA VAL A 125 -7.42 9.89 5.29
C VAL A 125 -8.22 9.25 4.17
N GLU A 126 -7.50 8.75 3.18
CA GLU A 126 -8.04 8.00 2.05
C GLU A 126 -7.12 6.81 1.81
N PHE A 127 -7.70 5.60 1.74
CA PHE A 127 -6.92 4.39 1.58
C PHE A 127 -7.66 3.29 0.82
N LEU A 128 -6.88 2.32 0.33
CA LEU A 128 -7.36 1.10 -0.31
C LEU A 128 -7.11 -0.06 0.64
N ILE A 129 -8.07 -0.99 0.74
CA ILE A 129 -7.89 -2.30 1.35
C ILE A 129 -8.15 -3.35 0.27
N GLY A 130 -7.14 -4.17 -0.03
CA GLY A 130 -7.29 -5.34 -0.87
C GLY A 130 -7.25 -6.62 -0.05
N GLY A 131 -7.99 -7.64 -0.46
CA GLY A 131 -7.99 -8.93 0.23
C GLY A 131 -8.71 -10.02 -0.53
N TYR A 132 -8.44 -11.28 -0.18
CA TYR A 132 -9.21 -12.41 -0.68
C TYR A 132 -10.59 -12.45 -0.02
N CYS A 133 -11.64 -12.41 -0.82
CA CYS A 133 -13.02 -12.57 -0.36
C CYS A 133 -13.40 -14.05 -0.34
N PRO A 134 -13.74 -14.63 0.82
CA PRO A 134 -14.12 -16.04 0.91
C PRO A 134 -15.49 -16.32 0.28
N GLU A 135 -16.38 -15.33 0.20
CA GLU A 135 -17.68 -15.46 -0.49
C GLU A 135 -17.54 -15.44 -2.01
N ASN A 136 -16.77 -14.47 -2.56
CA ASN A 136 -16.63 -14.31 -4.01
C ASN A 136 -15.47 -15.12 -4.61
N LEU A 137 -14.64 -15.77 -3.78
CA LEU A 137 -13.50 -16.59 -4.18
C LEU A 137 -12.49 -15.84 -5.08
N ARG A 138 -12.31 -14.54 -4.85
CA ARG A 138 -11.36 -13.69 -5.58
C ARG A 138 -10.78 -12.60 -4.69
N VAL A 139 -9.65 -12.04 -5.11
CA VAL A 139 -9.16 -10.80 -4.51
C VAL A 139 -10.04 -9.64 -4.96
N MET A 140 -10.47 -8.83 -4.00
CA MET A 140 -11.27 -7.62 -4.18
C MET A 140 -10.54 -6.45 -3.52
N VAL A 141 -10.80 -5.23 -3.98
CA VAL A 141 -10.24 -4.02 -3.40
C VAL A 141 -11.37 -3.07 -3.06
N TYR A 142 -11.35 -2.52 -1.85
CA TYR A 142 -12.27 -1.47 -1.42
C TYR A 142 -11.51 -0.18 -1.21
N LYS A 143 -12.07 0.92 -1.71
CA LYS A 143 -11.62 2.29 -1.46
C LYS A 143 -12.38 2.88 -0.29
N PHE A 144 -11.65 3.48 0.65
CA PHE A 144 -12.15 4.13 1.84
C PHE A 144 -11.89 5.62 1.73
N GLN A 145 -12.93 6.42 1.92
CA GLN A 145 -12.86 7.88 1.97
C GLN A 145 -13.60 8.36 3.21
N LEU A 146 -12.90 9.07 4.09
CA LEU A 146 -13.48 9.69 5.26
C LEU A 146 -14.21 10.97 4.85
N VAL A 147 -15.44 11.15 5.30
CA VAL A 147 -16.28 12.32 5.02
C VAL A 147 -16.66 12.98 6.33
N ASP A 148 -16.35 14.28 6.45
CA ASP A 148 -16.72 15.08 7.62
C ASP A 148 -18.13 15.66 7.46
N TYR A 149 -19.01 15.35 8.42
CA TYR A 149 -20.35 15.94 8.52
C TYR A 149 -20.43 17.03 9.60
N GLY A 150 -19.31 17.39 10.23
CA GLY A 150 -19.15 18.44 11.22
C GLY A 150 -19.31 17.96 12.67
N ASP A 151 -20.26 17.05 12.93
CA ASP A 151 -20.49 16.46 14.26
C ASP A 151 -19.99 15.01 14.39
N HIS A 152 -19.78 14.33 13.27
CA HIS A 152 -19.23 12.98 13.18
C HIS A 152 -18.54 12.79 11.82
N PHE A 153 -17.74 11.74 11.71
CA PHE A 153 -17.25 11.25 10.44
C PHE A 153 -18.06 10.03 9.97
N GLU A 154 -18.32 9.96 8.66
CA GLU A 154 -18.77 8.72 8.02
C GLU A 154 -17.73 8.26 7.00
N THR A 155 -17.70 6.97 6.71
CA THR A 155 -16.82 6.40 5.70
C THR A 155 -17.58 5.98 4.45
N MET A 156 -17.21 6.54 3.30
CA MET A 156 -17.57 5.96 2.01
C MET A 156 -16.65 4.78 1.72
N CYS A 157 -17.24 3.61 1.44
CA CYS A 157 -16.53 2.37 1.18
C CYS A 157 -17.13 1.70 -0.06
N ASP A 158 -16.38 1.67 -1.16
CA ASP A 158 -16.82 1.14 -2.46
C ASP A 158 -15.81 0.14 -3.02
N GLU A 159 -16.30 -0.89 -3.72
CA GLU A 159 -15.41 -1.80 -4.46
C GLU A 159 -14.78 -1.03 -5.63
N VAL A 160 -13.50 -1.28 -5.89
CA VAL A 160 -12.74 -0.72 -7.00
C VAL A 160 -11.84 -1.80 -7.59
N LEU A 161 -11.27 -1.53 -8.78
CA LEU A 161 -10.46 -2.50 -9.53
C LEU A 161 -11.25 -3.77 -9.88
N GLU A 162 -12.49 -3.58 -10.32
CA GLU A 162 -13.43 -4.64 -10.67
C GLU A 162 -13.05 -5.29 -12.01
N ASP A 163 -12.64 -4.49 -12.98
CA ASP A 163 -12.34 -4.92 -14.35
C ASP A 163 -10.84 -5.06 -14.62
N ASP A 164 -10.51 -5.80 -15.67
CA ASP A 164 -9.12 -5.91 -16.12
C ASP A 164 -8.62 -4.57 -16.66
N ASN A 165 -7.40 -4.20 -16.30
CA ASN A 165 -6.81 -2.90 -16.61
C ASN A 165 -7.51 -1.72 -15.93
N ASP A 166 -8.18 -1.96 -14.81
CA ASP A 166 -8.53 -0.87 -13.90
C ASP A 166 -7.29 -0.36 -13.16
N MET A 167 -7.31 0.95 -12.86
CA MET A 167 -6.34 1.60 -12.00
C MET A 167 -7.00 2.68 -11.14
N ILE A 168 -6.46 2.86 -9.94
CA ILE A 168 -6.82 3.92 -9.00
C ILE A 168 -5.55 4.67 -8.64
N ILE A 169 -5.62 5.99 -8.76
CA ILE A 169 -4.54 6.91 -8.40
C ILE A 169 -5.10 7.81 -7.30
N MET A 170 -4.33 8.00 -6.22
CA MET A 170 -4.74 8.79 -5.07
C MET A 170 -3.60 9.66 -4.55
N GLY A 171 -3.96 10.79 -3.96
CA GLY A 171 -3.05 11.73 -3.32
C GLY A 171 -2.62 12.87 -4.22
N SER A 172 -1.61 13.63 -3.78
CA SER A 172 -1.20 14.90 -4.36
C SER A 172 -0.48 14.79 -5.71
N GLY A 173 0.06 13.61 -6.05
CA GLY A 173 0.70 13.37 -7.35
C GLY A 173 -0.25 12.93 -8.47
N THR A 174 -1.56 12.90 -8.22
CA THR A 174 -2.55 12.29 -9.13
C THR A 174 -2.56 12.95 -10.50
N ASP A 175 -2.71 14.28 -10.56
CA ASP A 175 -2.81 15.02 -11.82
C ASP A 175 -1.58 14.79 -12.72
N LYS A 176 -0.38 14.81 -12.12
CA LYS A 176 0.88 14.56 -12.85
C LYS A 176 0.98 13.12 -13.33
N ALA A 177 0.61 12.16 -12.50
CA ALA A 177 0.61 10.75 -12.89
C ALA A 177 -0.36 10.50 -14.06
N GLU A 178 -1.56 11.07 -14.01
CA GLU A 178 -2.57 10.97 -15.08
C GLU A 178 -2.09 11.62 -16.38
N GLU A 179 -1.41 12.76 -16.30
CA GLU A 179 -0.77 13.42 -17.45
C GLU A 179 0.23 12.48 -18.14
N LEU A 180 1.16 11.89 -17.37
CA LEU A 180 2.19 10.98 -17.88
C LEU A 180 1.59 9.70 -18.48
N ILE A 181 0.58 9.14 -17.81
CA ILE A 181 -0.14 7.94 -18.29
C ILE A 181 -0.82 8.23 -19.62
N THR A 182 -1.52 9.35 -19.72
CA THR A 182 -2.24 9.76 -20.94
C THR A 182 -1.28 10.05 -22.08
N ALA A 183 -0.24 10.85 -21.83
CA ALA A 183 0.76 11.22 -22.83
C ALA A 183 1.53 10.00 -23.35
N GLY A 184 1.84 9.04 -22.47
CA GLY A 184 2.55 7.81 -22.82
C GLY A 184 1.68 6.66 -23.31
N ASN A 185 0.34 6.82 -23.31
CA ASN A 185 -0.63 5.74 -23.53
C ASN A 185 -0.30 4.47 -22.70
N ILE A 186 -0.01 4.69 -21.41
CA ILE A 186 0.47 3.65 -20.51
C ILE A 186 -0.70 2.80 -20.03
N GLN A 187 -0.64 1.51 -20.34
CA GLN A 187 -1.59 0.54 -19.83
C GLN A 187 -1.17 0.04 -18.43
N PRO A 188 -2.11 -0.34 -17.57
CA PRO A 188 -1.83 -0.93 -16.26
C PRO A 188 -0.84 -2.09 -16.30
N GLY A 189 0.18 -2.02 -15.45
CA GLY A 189 1.31 -2.94 -15.45
C GLY A 189 2.54 -2.32 -14.80
N ASN A 190 3.70 -2.96 -14.97
CA ASN A 190 4.94 -2.49 -14.33
C ASN A 190 5.39 -1.09 -14.80
N LYS A 191 4.93 -0.63 -15.97
CA LYS A 191 5.17 0.74 -16.45
C LYS A 191 4.59 1.82 -15.53
N LEU A 192 3.58 1.51 -14.70
CA LEU A 192 3.06 2.44 -13.71
C LEU A 192 4.08 2.73 -12.59
N LEU A 193 5.03 1.82 -12.32
CA LEU A 193 6.13 2.07 -11.39
C LEU A 193 7.09 3.12 -11.96
N LYS A 194 7.25 3.19 -13.28
CA LYS A 194 8.00 4.26 -13.94
C LYS A 194 7.27 5.59 -13.79
N VAL A 195 5.95 5.63 -14.01
CA VAL A 195 5.15 6.84 -13.79
C VAL A 195 5.35 7.36 -12.38
N LEU A 196 5.24 6.48 -11.36
CA LEU A 196 5.49 6.86 -9.98
C LEU A 196 6.92 7.40 -9.78
N ARG A 197 7.95 6.74 -10.34
CA ARG A 197 9.33 7.22 -10.27
C ARG A 197 9.51 8.59 -10.92
N ASP A 198 8.89 8.80 -12.07
CA ASP A 198 8.97 10.04 -12.82
C ASP A 198 8.30 11.19 -12.04
N VAL A 199 7.15 10.93 -11.37
CA VAL A 199 6.53 11.91 -10.47
C VAL A 199 7.40 12.18 -9.23
N CYS A 200 8.01 11.16 -8.63
CA CYS A 200 8.92 11.34 -7.49
C CYS A 200 10.14 12.23 -7.82
N ASN A 201 10.52 12.30 -9.10
CA ASN A 201 11.65 13.09 -9.58
C ASN A 201 11.20 14.43 -10.21
N ASP A 202 9.91 14.75 -10.17
CA ASP A 202 9.37 16.00 -10.72
C ASP A 202 9.32 17.07 -9.63
N ASP A 203 10.20 18.06 -9.74
CA ASP A 203 10.28 19.19 -8.80
C ASP A 203 8.98 20.04 -8.75
N SER A 204 8.08 19.90 -9.73
CA SER A 204 6.77 20.56 -9.68
C SER A 204 5.78 19.89 -8.72
N VAL A 205 6.10 18.69 -8.21
CA VAL A 205 5.31 17.95 -7.24
C VAL A 205 6.17 17.64 -5.99
N PRO A 206 6.63 18.66 -5.24
CA PRO A 206 7.58 18.48 -4.13
C PRO A 206 7.06 17.56 -3.01
N SER A 207 5.73 17.42 -2.98
CA SER A 207 4.97 16.64 -2.04
C SER A 207 5.03 15.11 -2.22
N VAL A 208 5.66 14.63 -3.31
CA VAL A 208 5.82 13.22 -3.67
C VAL A 208 7.30 12.96 -3.93
N GLY A 209 7.86 11.87 -3.39
CA GLY A 209 9.28 11.60 -3.59
C GLY A 209 9.83 10.40 -2.82
N GLY A 210 11.15 10.33 -2.76
CA GLY A 210 11.85 9.22 -2.14
C GLY A 210 11.79 7.95 -2.99
N HIS A 211 11.81 6.79 -2.31
CA HIS A 211 11.87 5.49 -2.94
C HIS A 211 10.49 4.85 -3.11
N ILE A 212 10.35 4.07 -4.17
CA ILE A 212 9.10 3.35 -4.45
C ILE A 212 8.91 2.21 -3.43
N GLN A 213 7.68 2.10 -2.96
CA GLN A 213 7.15 0.99 -2.19
C GLN A 213 6.23 0.17 -3.06
N TYR A 214 6.25 -1.15 -2.90
CA TYR A 214 5.47 -2.05 -3.73
C TYR A 214 4.95 -3.24 -2.95
N GLY A 215 3.73 -3.67 -3.28
CA GLY A 215 3.17 -4.92 -2.82
C GLY A 215 2.18 -5.48 -3.84
N GLN A 216 1.97 -6.78 -3.78
CA GLN A 216 1.07 -7.49 -4.69
C GLN A 216 0.37 -8.64 -3.99
N PHE A 217 -0.76 -9.07 -4.55
CA PHE A 217 -1.40 -10.32 -4.13
C PHE A 217 -0.72 -11.51 -4.81
N ASP A 218 -0.29 -12.48 -4.02
CA ASP A 218 0.30 -13.74 -4.45
C ASP A 218 -0.33 -14.88 -3.62
N ASN A 219 -0.97 -15.83 -4.31
CA ASN A 219 -1.75 -16.90 -3.68
C ASN A 219 -2.77 -16.36 -2.66
N ASN A 220 -3.60 -15.39 -3.07
CA ASN A 220 -4.64 -14.76 -2.25
C ASN A 220 -4.15 -13.87 -1.09
N ASP A 221 -2.85 -13.88 -0.78
CA ASP A 221 -2.26 -13.06 0.27
C ASP A 221 -1.51 -11.86 -0.29
N PHE A 222 -1.65 -10.72 0.38
CA PHE A 222 -0.81 -9.58 0.09
C PHE A 222 0.62 -9.81 0.58
N ARG A 223 1.59 -9.51 -0.28
CA ARG A 223 3.02 -9.56 0.01
C ARG A 223 3.68 -8.24 -0.35
N ILE A 224 4.48 -7.73 0.58
CA ILE A 224 5.36 -6.59 0.34
C ILE A 224 6.65 -7.11 -0.30
N LEU A 225 7.11 -6.44 -1.34
CA LEU A 225 8.38 -6.74 -2.01
C LEU A 225 9.22 -5.47 -2.06
N GLY A 226 10.54 -5.63 -2.04
CA GLY A 226 11.45 -4.53 -2.31
C GLY A 226 11.45 -4.14 -3.78
N VAL A 227 11.92 -2.94 -4.07
CA VAL A 227 12.10 -2.44 -5.43
C VAL A 227 13.58 -2.20 -5.67
N ASN A 228 14.10 -2.81 -6.73
CA ASN A 228 15.43 -2.52 -7.23
C ASN A 228 15.34 -1.42 -8.27
N ASP A 229 15.72 -0.21 -7.87
CA ASP A 229 15.87 0.95 -8.73
C ASP A 229 17.35 1.13 -9.11
N TYR A 230 17.66 2.11 -9.96
CA TYR A 230 19.03 2.38 -10.36
C TYR A 230 19.28 3.86 -10.58
N LYS A 231 20.55 4.24 -10.51
CA LYS A 231 21.03 5.53 -11.03
C LYS A 231 22.26 5.32 -11.90
N ILE A 232 22.39 6.15 -12.93
CA ILE A 232 23.60 6.23 -13.75
C ILE A 232 24.47 7.34 -13.15
N LEU A 233 25.68 6.96 -12.76
CA LEU A 233 26.68 7.87 -12.20
C LEU A 233 27.33 8.74 -13.29
N PRO A 234 27.98 9.87 -12.93
CA PRO A 234 28.63 10.74 -13.91
C PRO A 234 29.71 10.05 -14.76
N ASP A 235 30.30 8.96 -14.28
CA ASP A 235 31.28 8.15 -14.98
C ASP A 235 30.66 7.04 -15.86
N GLY A 236 29.33 6.99 -15.94
CA GLY A 236 28.57 6.01 -16.71
C GLY A 236 28.32 4.68 -16.00
N GLN A 237 28.77 4.51 -14.75
CA GLN A 237 28.50 3.30 -13.98
C GLN A 237 27.05 3.26 -13.49
N ILE A 238 26.48 2.06 -13.41
CA ILE A 238 25.14 1.84 -12.84
C ILE A 238 25.28 1.50 -11.37
N GLU A 239 24.60 2.27 -10.53
CA GLU A 239 24.45 1.97 -9.11
C GLU A 239 23.01 1.48 -8.85
N TYR A 240 22.90 0.24 -8.38
CA TYR A 240 21.63 -0.35 -7.98
C TYR A 240 21.21 0.16 -6.60
N ILE A 241 19.91 0.40 -6.44
CA ILE A 241 19.30 0.91 -5.22
C ILE A 241 18.23 -0.09 -4.79
N TYR A 242 18.52 -0.82 -3.70
CA TYR A 242 17.62 -1.81 -3.14
C TYR A 242 16.76 -1.17 -2.05
N ALA A 243 15.57 -0.71 -2.40
CA ALA A 243 14.65 -0.08 -1.45
C ALA A 243 13.61 -1.08 -0.94
N TYR A 244 13.37 -1.10 0.37
CA TYR A 244 12.29 -1.85 1.00
C TYR A 244 11.51 -0.94 1.94
N ARG A 245 10.22 -0.72 1.63
CA ARG A 245 9.32 0.19 2.36
C ARG A 245 9.93 1.59 2.56
N GLY A 246 10.51 2.15 1.50
CA GLY A 246 11.13 3.48 1.53
C GLY A 246 12.55 3.53 2.12
N THR A 247 13.06 2.44 2.69
CA THR A 247 14.41 2.38 3.26
C THR A 247 15.37 1.71 2.30
N VAL A 248 16.52 2.34 2.02
CA VAL A 248 17.59 1.72 1.22
C VAL A 248 18.34 0.71 2.07
N PHE A 249 18.37 -0.53 1.61
CA PHE A 249 19.16 -1.60 2.21
C PHE A 249 20.57 -1.65 1.61
N TYR A 250 21.47 -2.33 2.34
CA TYR A 250 22.84 -2.60 1.92
C TYR A 250 23.68 -1.33 1.68
N LYS A 251 23.35 -0.24 2.38
CA LYS A 251 24.14 0.99 2.48
C LYS A 251 24.14 1.51 3.90
N ASP A 252 25.19 2.25 4.24
CA ASP A 252 25.35 2.92 5.53
C ASP A 252 25.16 1.95 6.72
N LYS A 253 24.14 2.19 7.54
CA LYS A 253 23.85 1.41 8.76
C LYS A 253 23.27 0.02 8.48
N PHE A 254 22.90 -0.27 7.24
CA PHE A 254 22.33 -1.55 6.82
C PHE A 254 23.31 -2.39 5.98
N GLU A 255 24.59 -2.00 5.96
CA GLU A 255 25.65 -2.86 5.43
C GLU A 255 25.72 -4.16 6.24
N ALA A 256 25.87 -5.29 5.54
CA ALA A 256 25.86 -6.59 6.17
C ALA A 256 27.08 -6.76 7.08
N ASN A 257 26.82 -7.04 8.36
CA ASN A 257 27.82 -7.49 9.32
C ASN A 257 27.60 -8.99 9.57
N GLU A 258 28.66 -9.79 9.49
CA GLU A 258 28.61 -11.25 9.66
C GLU A 258 28.08 -11.68 11.04
N ASN A 259 28.07 -10.77 12.02
CA ASN A 259 27.60 -11.05 13.38
C ASN A 259 26.15 -10.60 13.64
N ASP A 260 25.44 -10.07 12.65
CA ASP A 260 24.07 -9.55 12.78
C ASP A 260 23.05 -10.40 12.01
N TYR A 261 21.76 -10.27 12.36
CA TYR A 261 20.68 -10.88 11.58
C TYR A 261 20.59 -10.25 10.19
N HIS A 262 20.62 -11.09 9.16
CA HIS A 262 20.42 -10.64 7.79
C HIS A 262 18.93 -10.43 7.48
N ILE A 263 18.60 -9.25 6.99
CA ILE A 263 17.25 -8.97 6.48
C ILE A 263 17.13 -9.64 5.11
N ALA A 264 16.37 -10.74 5.05
CA ALA A 264 16.07 -11.46 3.83
C ALA A 264 14.69 -11.03 3.30
N THR A 265 14.65 -10.41 2.11
CA THR A 265 13.42 -10.05 1.42
C THR A 265 13.59 -10.20 -0.10
N ASN A 266 12.48 -10.29 -0.82
CA ASN A 266 12.47 -10.41 -2.28
C ASN A 266 12.33 -9.03 -2.92
N PHE A 267 13.02 -8.81 -4.04
CA PHE A 267 12.98 -7.56 -4.79
C PHE A 267 12.41 -7.78 -6.19
N ILE A 268 11.59 -6.85 -6.66
CA ILE A 268 11.24 -6.72 -8.07
C ILE A 268 12.26 -5.85 -8.79
N MET A 269 12.46 -6.09 -10.09
CA MET A 269 13.36 -5.30 -10.95
C MET A 269 12.54 -4.64 -12.08
N PRO A 270 11.69 -3.65 -11.76
CA PRO A 270 10.72 -3.12 -12.72
C PRO A 270 11.36 -2.31 -13.86
N PHE A 271 12.64 -1.92 -13.71
CA PHE A 271 13.35 -1.06 -14.66
C PHE A 271 14.47 -1.78 -15.42
N GLN A 272 14.47 -3.11 -15.43
CA GLN A 272 15.50 -3.90 -16.13
C GLN A 272 15.58 -3.56 -17.63
N ASP A 273 14.43 -3.38 -18.29
CA ASP A 273 14.39 -3.03 -19.71
C ASP A 273 15.13 -1.72 -20.03
N GLU A 274 15.12 -0.75 -19.09
CA GLU A 274 15.80 0.54 -19.26
C GLU A 274 17.32 0.40 -19.06
N ILE A 275 17.74 -0.47 -18.13
CA ILE A 275 19.14 -0.84 -17.93
C ILE A 275 19.67 -1.54 -19.19
N ASP A 276 18.91 -2.48 -19.73
CA ASP A 276 19.28 -3.23 -20.94
C ASP A 276 19.35 -2.32 -22.17
N GLU A 277 18.45 -1.33 -22.28
CA GLU A 277 18.50 -0.31 -23.32
C GLU A 277 19.74 0.59 -23.17
N TYR A 278 20.08 0.99 -21.95
CA TYR A 278 21.30 1.75 -21.68
C TYR A 278 22.56 0.99 -22.10
N TRP A 279 22.68 -0.29 -21.74
CA TRP A 279 23.84 -1.11 -22.16
C TRP A 279 23.94 -1.23 -23.68
N ARG A 280 22.82 -1.46 -24.37
CA ARG A 280 22.77 -1.48 -25.83
C ARG A 280 23.28 -0.17 -26.46
N GLN A 281 22.96 0.98 -25.86
CA GLN A 281 23.45 2.28 -26.33
C GLN A 281 24.96 2.47 -26.10
N GLN A 282 25.54 1.80 -25.11
CA GLN A 282 27.00 1.78 -24.88
C GLN A 282 27.75 0.77 -25.77
N GLY A 283 27.03 -0.01 -26.59
CA GLY A 283 27.63 -1.04 -27.44
C GLY A 283 28.04 -2.30 -26.69
N ILE A 284 27.42 -2.56 -25.53
CA ILE A 284 27.57 -3.77 -24.71
C ILE A 284 26.33 -4.66 -24.88
#